data_AF-A0A958Q7V3-F1
#
_entry.id   AF-A0A958Q7V3-F1
#
_cell.length_a   1.000
_cell.length_b   1.000
_cell.length_c   1.000
_cell.angle_alpha   90.00
_cell.angle_beta   90.00
_cell.angle_gamma   90.00
#
_symmetry.space_group_name_H-M   'P 1'
#
loop_
_entity.id
_entity.type
_entity.pdbx_description
1 polymer ?
#
loop_
_entity_poly.entity_id
_entity_poly.type
_entity_poly.pdbx_seq_one_letter_code
_entity_poly.pdbx_strand_id
1 'polypeptide(L)'
;EYEFMGPVNMGNPEELTMIDLAKLILEHTGSSSKLTHVPLPQDDPTRRKPDISLAQRELHWEPTVSVRDGLMKTIEDFRERLLEGEEADVA
;
A
#
# COMPACT_ATOMS: atom_id res chain seq x y z
N GLU A 1 14.71 -8.59 30.83
CA GLU A 1 14.06 -7.26 30.81
C GLU A 1 13.72 -6.93 29.37
N TYR A 2 12.61 -6.24 29.12
CA TYR A 2 12.27 -5.78 27.76
C TYR A 2 12.98 -4.44 27.52
N GLU A 3 13.75 -4.34 26.44
CA GLU A 3 14.58 -3.17 26.09
C GLU A 3 13.76 -1.91 25.80
N PHE A 4 12.51 -2.07 25.32
CA PHE A 4 11.60 -0.97 25.05
C PHE A 4 10.13 -1.44 25.16
N MET A 5 9.25 -0.62 25.76
CA MET A 5 7.81 -0.87 25.84
C MET A 5 7.01 0.41 25.53
N GLY A 6 6.06 0.31 24.62
CA GLY A 6 5.17 1.42 24.24
C GLY A 6 4.66 1.28 22.80
N PRO A 7 3.70 2.15 22.38
CA PRO A 7 3.26 2.19 21.00
C PRO A 7 4.38 2.70 20.09
N VAL A 8 4.55 2.07 18.92
CA VAL A 8 5.52 2.47 17.90
C VAL A 8 4.81 2.54 16.56
N ASN A 9 4.98 3.66 15.84
CA ASN A 9 4.49 3.77 14.47
C ASN A 9 5.31 2.87 13.55
N MET A 10 4.65 1.94 12.87
CA MET A 10 5.25 1.07 11.87
C MET A 10 4.58 1.35 10.53
N GLY A 11 5.31 1.97 9.61
CA GLY A 11 4.78 2.32 8.30
C GLY A 11 5.84 2.93 7.40
N ASN A 12 5.46 3.21 6.16
CA ASN A 12 6.36 3.85 5.21
C ASN A 12 6.19 5.38 5.25
N PRO A 13 7.24 6.18 5.52
CA PRO A 13 7.16 7.64 5.53
C PRO A 13 7.18 8.24 4.12
N GLU A 14 7.39 7.44 3.06
CA GLU A 14 7.23 7.85 1.67
C GLU A 14 5.78 8.26 1.41
N GLU A 15 5.58 9.50 0.96
CA GLU A 15 4.24 10.02 0.66
C GLU A 15 3.89 9.77 -0.82
N LEU A 16 2.68 9.28 -1.05
CA LEU A 16 2.11 9.10 -2.38
C LEU A 16 0.67 9.61 -2.38
N THR A 17 0.30 10.40 -3.39
CA THR A 17 -1.07 10.87 -3.50
C THR A 17 -2.00 9.76 -4.03
N MET A 18 -3.29 9.83 -3.70
CA MET A 18 -4.26 8.86 -4.23
C MET A 18 -4.36 8.88 -5.76
N ILE A 19 -4.16 10.04 -6.39
CA ILE A 19 -4.20 10.15 -7.84
C ILE A 19 -2.98 9.50 -8.49
N ASP A 20 -1.81 9.63 -7.88
CA ASP A 20 -0.58 9.00 -8.38
C ASP A 20 -0.62 7.49 -8.18
N LEU A 21 -1.11 7.01 -7.03
CA LEU A 21 -1.35 5.58 -6.81
C LEU A 21 -2.32 5.00 -7.86
N ALA A 22 -3.43 5.68 -8.12
CA ALA A 22 -4.41 5.22 -9.11
C ALA A 22 -3.83 5.17 -10.53
N LYS A 23 -3.01 6.17 -10.91
CA LYS A 23 -2.29 6.17 -12.20
C LYS A 23 -1.29 5.02 -12.31
N LEU A 24 -0.51 4.77 -11.26
CA LEU A 24 0.43 3.65 -11.22
C LEU A 24 -0.30 2.31 -11.39
N ILE A 25 -1.45 2.12 -10.74
CA ILE A 25 -2.26 0.91 -10.91
C ILE A 25 -2.70 0.76 -12.37
N LEU A 26 -3.25 1.81 -13.00
CA LEU A 26 -3.69 1.75 -14.40
C LEU A 26 -2.55 1.43 -15.35
N GLU A 27 -1.39 2.07 -15.17
CA GLU A 27 -0.19 1.85 -15.97
C GLU A 27 0.27 0.39 -15.89
N HIS A 28 0.41 -0.16 -14.68
CA HIS A 28 0.99 -1.50 -14.47
C HIS A 28 0.00 -2.64 -14.71
N THR A 29 -1.30 -2.36 -14.64
CA THR A 29 -2.33 -3.35 -14.99
C THR A 29 -2.69 -3.33 -16.48
N GLY A 30 -2.40 -2.24 -17.20
CA GLY A 30 -2.88 -2.04 -18.57
C GLY A 30 -4.40 -1.88 -18.66
N SER A 31 -5.06 -1.54 -17.55
CA SER A 31 -6.52 -1.46 -17.47
C SER A 31 -7.08 -0.29 -18.27
N SER A 32 -8.23 -0.49 -18.92
CA SER A 32 -9.02 0.55 -19.61
C SER A 32 -9.97 1.30 -18.66
N SER A 33 -9.88 1.05 -17.35
CA SER A 33 -10.72 1.70 -16.34
C SER A 33 -10.56 3.22 -16.33
N LYS A 34 -11.65 3.94 -16.05
CA LYS A 34 -11.66 5.40 -16.00
C LYS A 34 -11.44 5.88 -14.57
N LEU A 35 -10.60 6.90 -14.39
CA LEU A 35 -10.48 7.62 -13.13
C LEU A 35 -11.70 8.53 -12.93
N THR A 36 -12.36 8.41 -11.77
CA THR A 36 -13.50 9.24 -11.39
C THR A 36 -13.25 9.84 -10.00
N HIS A 37 -13.51 11.13 -9.84
CA HIS A 37 -13.41 11.81 -8.56
C HIS A 37 -14.76 11.78 -7.85
N VAL A 38 -14.75 11.36 -6.58
CA VAL A 38 -15.92 11.34 -5.70
C VAL A 38 -15.66 12.21 -4.47
N PRO A 39 -16.70 12.71 -3.79
CA PRO A 39 -16.54 13.45 -2.53
C PRO A 39 -15.77 12.63 -1.49
N LEU A 40 -14.89 13.28 -0.73
CA LEU A 40 -14.19 12.67 0.38
C LEU A 40 -15.17 12.35 1.52
N PRO A 41 -15.13 11.14 2.13
CA PRO A 41 -15.86 10.86 3.35
C PRO A 41 -15.49 11.85 4.47
N GLN A 42 -16.45 12.21 5.31
CA GLN A 42 -16.26 13.23 6.35
C GLN A 42 -15.13 12.88 7.34
N ASP A 43 -14.94 11.58 7.62
CA ASP A 43 -13.99 11.09 8.61
C ASP A 43 -12.63 10.69 8.01
N ASP A 44 -12.41 10.88 6.71
CA ASP A 44 -11.16 10.49 6.08
C ASP A 44 -10.08 11.58 6.24
N PRO A 45 -8.92 11.25 6.83
CA PRO A 45 -7.79 12.17 6.92
C PRO A 45 -7.23 12.46 5.53
N THR A 46 -6.97 13.73 5.26
CA THR A 46 -6.45 14.22 3.96
C THR A 46 -4.96 13.92 3.76
N ARG A 47 -4.24 13.53 4.82
CA ARG A 47 -2.82 13.19 4.79
C ARG A 47 -2.52 12.08 5.80
N ARG A 48 -1.74 11.09 5.38
CA ARG A 48 -1.21 10.04 6.25
C ARG A 48 0.29 9.89 5.98
N LYS A 49 1.12 10.28 6.96
CA LYS A 49 2.57 10.11 6.93
C LYS A 49 3.05 9.75 8.34
N PRO A 50 3.45 8.50 8.60
CA PRO A 50 3.91 8.10 9.92
C PRO A 50 5.27 8.73 10.22
N ASP A 51 5.44 9.26 11.43
CA ASP A 51 6.76 9.51 11.99
C ASP A 51 7.29 8.19 12.58
N ILE A 52 8.36 7.66 11.98
CA ILE A 52 8.98 6.38 12.35
C ILE A 52 10.29 6.56 13.13
N SER A 53 10.60 7.77 13.60
CA SER A 53 11.84 8.06 14.33
C SER A 53 12.03 7.15 15.55
N LEU A 54 10.93 6.76 16.20
CA LEU A 54 10.94 5.83 17.33
C LEU A 54 11.28 4.39 16.91
N ALA A 55 10.74 3.91 15.79
CA ALA A 55 11.05 2.58 15.27
C ALA A 55 12.51 2.46 14.84
N GLN A 56 13.06 3.51 14.21
CA GLN A 56 14.46 3.56 13.82
C GLN A 56 15.40 3.56 15.03
N ARG A 57 15.04 4.31 16.09
CA ARG A 57 15.90 4.45 17.28
C ARG A 57 15.85 3.25 18.20
N GLU A 58 14.65 2.76 18.54
CA GLU A 58 14.46 1.74 19.59
C GLU A 58 14.44 0.33 19.02
N LEU A 59 13.99 0.16 17.76
CA LEU A 59 13.86 -1.15 17.12
C LEU A 59 14.87 -1.37 15.99
N HIS A 60 15.67 -0.36 15.66
CA HIS A 60 16.59 -0.37 14.51
C HIS A 60 15.88 -0.78 13.21
N TRP A 61 14.61 -0.38 13.08
CA TRP A 61 13.75 -0.77 11.98
C TRP A 61 13.44 0.39 11.03
N GLU A 62 13.42 0.09 9.74
CA GLU A 62 12.90 0.95 8.68
C GLU A 62 12.31 0.11 7.53
N PRO A 63 11.36 0.65 6.75
CA PRO A 63 10.82 -0.06 5.59
C PRO A 63 11.88 -0.19 4.49
N THR A 64 12.03 -1.40 3.94
CA THR A 64 13.01 -1.70 2.88
C THR A 64 12.37 -1.90 1.50
N VAL A 65 11.03 -1.93 1.44
CA VAL A 65 10.26 -2.12 0.21
C VAL A 65 9.58 -0.80 -0.14
N SER A 66 9.86 -0.29 -1.35
CA SER A 66 9.22 0.93 -1.86
C SER A 66 7.74 0.70 -2.15
N VAL A 67 6.95 1.78 -2.23
CA VAL A 67 5.53 1.68 -2.62
C VAL A 67 5.38 1.03 -4.00
N ARG A 68 6.27 1.35 -4.95
CA ARG A 68 6.27 0.78 -6.29
C ARG A 68 6.52 -0.73 -6.28
N ASP A 69 7.56 -1.18 -5.57
CA ASP A 69 7.91 -2.60 -5.54
C ASP A 69 6.83 -3.44 -4.85
N GLY A 70 6.26 -2.91 -3.76
CA GLY A 70 5.12 -3.52 -3.09
C GLY A 70 3.92 -3.63 -4.02
N LEU A 71 3.58 -2.53 -4.72
CA LEU A 71 2.45 -2.50 -5.65
C LEU A 71 2.59 -3.52 -6.78
N MET A 72 3.78 -3.66 -7.38
CA MET A 72 4.00 -4.65 -8.44
C MET A 72 3.74 -6.09 -7.97
N LYS A 73 4.22 -6.43 -6.77
CA LYS A 73 3.96 -7.75 -6.16
C LYS A 73 2.49 -7.97 -5.89
N THR A 74 1.79 -6.95 -5.39
CA THR A 74 0.33 -7.02 -5.16
C THR A 74 -0.43 -7.23 -6.46
N ILE A 75 -0.08 -6.51 -7.54
CA ILE A 75 -0.74 -6.68 -8.84
C ILE A 75 -0.56 -8.11 -9.35
N GLU A 76 0.64 -8.67 -9.24
CA GLU A 76 0.92 -10.04 -9.68
C GLU A 76 0.14 -11.08 -8.87
N ASP A 77 0.13 -10.97 -7.54
CA ASP A 77 -0.65 -11.83 -6.66
C ASP A 77 -2.16 -11.80 -6.98
N PHE A 78 -2.72 -10.63 -7.32
CA PHE A 78 -4.11 -10.55 -7.77
C PHE A 78 -4.33 -11.18 -9.14
N ARG A 79 -3.37 -11.11 -10.07
CA ARG A 79 -3.48 -11.81 -11.36
C ARG A 79 -3.54 -13.32 -11.16
N GLU A 80 -2.62 -13.86 -10.37
CA GLU A 80 -2.55 -15.30 -10.08
C GLU A 80 -3.87 -15.81 -9.47
N ARG A 81 -4.34 -15.15 -8.39
CA ARG A 81 -5.58 -15.57 -7.71
C ARG A 81 -6.84 -15.47 -8.57
N LEU A 82 -6.90 -14.52 -9.50
CA LEU A 82 -8.03 -14.40 -10.42
C LEU A 82 -8.00 -15.48 -11.49
N LEU A 83 -6.82 -15.86 -11.98
CA LEU A 83 -6.67 -16.98 -12.92
C LEU A 83 -7.03 -18.33 -12.27
N GLU A 84 -6.59 -18.56 -11.02
CA GLU A 84 -6.94 -19.75 -10.26
C GLU A 84 -8.44 -19.83 -9.92
N GLY A 85 -9.05 -18.68 -9.63
CA GLY A 85 -10.50 -18.58 -9.41
C GLY A 85 -11.32 -18.88 -10.67
N GLU A 86 -10.86 -18.44 -11.84
CA GLU A 86 -11.49 -18.77 -13.12
C GLU A 86 -11.37 -20.26 -13.49
N GLU A 87 -10.26 -20.93 -13.15
CA GLU A 87 -10.14 -22.39 -13.35
C GLU A 87 -11.07 -23.19 -12.43
N ALA A 88 -11.32 -22.71 -11.21
CA ALA A 88 -12.24 -23.36 -10.26
C ALA A 88 -13.72 -23.19 -10.64
N ASP A 89 -14.09 -22.10 -11.32
CA ASP A 89 -15.47 -21.83 -11.77
C ASP A 89 -15.82 -22.52 -13.12
N VAL A 90 -14.83 -23.05 -13.84
CA VAL A 90 -15.00 -23.72 -15.15
C VAL A 90 -14.94 -25.26 -15.04
N ALA A 91 -14.55 -25.82 -13.89
CA ALA A 91 -14.50 -27.25 -13.60
C ALA A 91 -15.80 -27.79 -12.97
#